data_AF-A0AAE1DHG7-F1
#
_entry.id   AF-A0AAE1DHG7-F1
#
_cell.length_a   1.000
_cell.length_b   1.000
_cell.length_c   1.000
_cell.angle_alpha   90.00
_cell.angle_beta   90.00
_cell.angle_gamma   90.00
#
_symmetry.space_group_name_H-M   'P 1'
#
loop_
_entity.id
_entity.type
_entity.pdbx_description
1 polymer ?
#
loop_
_entity_poly.entity_id
_entity_poly.type
_entity_poly.pdbx_seq_one_letter_code
_entity_poly.pdbx_strand_id
1 'polypeptide(L)'
;MDLQKLPHSGNESLILSKPSNNDTTQKAYSIHWPSDEQPQLASQAEDMASLLLSNSSGYAISERLQRFAKDVANLEDRASKYQAIIQRLQVQLQQLSETSNGQLIAQLREQVRNLKEEIETLQTNAQKHKLQASQISGEMEHGWVTVSNPSNPNPMENNTETMSMMLYPDSPLMKRIDELQNTNAKLFQANKDWHTKWEQLRQSKHNEKEELASRLKAAEEEIKKLRAEIVSLENKAKDKKEKEGNSRYKEKDTQIGLLKEQMTVFLQDFDKEKKEKKLFQERLVQKENEIERLKIELQQRVKSLQTEVRSKEDKIKANNRDLNRLQFRVAELLDEVKKEKRRANSERSAEAMALQPYIAQQAGAPPSAGKASLVYPSSSGAHLAKLYGSQFGIGHRQGPEEFPGAWTCPDCTYINYPDRTVCDICGFKKLFEDQTGFSDIGELHSRGSSPSRFGLNVPDSFNEVEVD
;
A
#
# COMPACT_ATOMS: atom_id res chain seq x y z
N MET A 1 -29.86 -52.94 -0.44
CA MET A 1 -29.89 -52.46 -1.84
C MET A 1 -29.34 -51.04 -1.84
N ASP A 2 -28.03 -50.79 -1.83
CA ASP A 2 -26.95 -51.27 -2.74
C ASP A 2 -26.96 -50.50 -4.07
N LEU A 3 -25.87 -49.89 -4.58
CA LEU A 3 -24.46 -49.83 -4.13
C LEU A 3 -23.80 -48.47 -4.47
N GLN A 4 -22.75 -48.14 -3.72
CA GLN A 4 -21.50 -47.44 -4.10
C GLN A 4 -21.42 -46.63 -5.42
N LYS A 5 -20.77 -45.45 -5.36
CA LYS A 5 -19.32 -45.32 -5.70
C LYS A 5 -18.72 -43.94 -5.39
N LEU A 6 -17.58 -43.97 -4.69
CA LEU A 6 -16.57 -42.89 -4.65
C LEU A 6 -15.52 -43.13 -5.75
N PRO A 7 -14.70 -42.13 -6.07
CA PRO A 7 -13.31 -42.36 -6.49
C PRO A 7 -12.30 -41.77 -5.50
N HIS A 8 -11.23 -42.54 -5.28
CA HIS A 8 -9.99 -42.16 -4.59
C HIS A 8 -9.27 -40.99 -5.32
N SER A 9 -8.84 -39.94 -4.62
CA SER A 9 -7.50 -39.72 -4.04
C SER A 9 -6.32 -39.72 -5.04
N GLY A 10 -5.69 -38.56 -5.22
CA GLY A 10 -4.40 -38.41 -5.90
C GLY A 10 -3.35 -37.84 -4.94
N ASN A 11 -2.31 -38.61 -4.65
CA ASN A 11 -1.10 -38.14 -3.98
C ASN A 11 -0.08 -37.72 -5.05
N GLU A 12 0.20 -36.43 -5.19
CA GLU A 12 1.31 -35.95 -6.03
C GLU A 12 2.51 -35.53 -5.17
N SER A 13 3.39 -36.49 -4.90
CA SER A 13 4.68 -36.27 -4.23
C SER A 13 5.72 -35.74 -5.23
N LEU A 14 5.75 -34.43 -5.46
CA LEU A 14 6.58 -33.80 -6.49
C LEU A 14 7.98 -33.38 -5.98
N ILE A 15 8.92 -34.32 -6.14
CA ILE A 15 10.37 -34.19 -6.37
C ILE A 15 11.05 -32.86 -6.00
N LEU A 16 11.97 -32.92 -5.03
CA LEU A 16 12.82 -31.82 -4.59
C LEU A 16 14.01 -31.57 -5.54
N SER A 17 13.85 -30.68 -6.52
CA SER A 17 14.89 -30.33 -7.49
C SER A 17 15.90 -29.29 -6.96
N LYS A 18 17.20 -29.60 -7.04
CA LYS A 18 18.31 -28.69 -6.69
C LYS A 18 18.82 -27.90 -7.92
N PRO A 19 18.88 -26.56 -7.90
CA PRO A 19 19.95 -25.81 -8.56
C PRO A 19 21.18 -25.82 -7.61
N SER A 20 22.37 -26.26 -8.04
CA SER A 20 23.25 -25.63 -9.04
C SER A 20 23.88 -24.34 -8.50
N ASN A 21 25.09 -24.45 -7.94
CA ASN A 21 25.93 -23.30 -7.61
C ASN A 21 26.27 -22.54 -8.90
N ASN A 22 26.22 -21.21 -8.86
CA ASN A 22 26.88 -20.34 -9.83
C ASN A 22 27.66 -19.28 -9.06
N ASP A 23 28.94 -19.12 -9.40
CA ASP A 23 29.73 -17.97 -8.97
C ASP A 23 29.14 -16.67 -9.50
N THR A 24 29.06 -15.65 -8.65
CA THR A 24 28.99 -14.26 -9.12
C THR A 24 29.70 -13.36 -8.10
N THR A 25 30.82 -12.79 -8.53
CA THR A 25 31.69 -11.94 -7.72
C THR A 25 31.02 -10.62 -7.33
N GLN A 26 30.66 -10.47 -6.06
CA GLN A 26 30.30 -9.17 -5.50
C GLN A 26 31.53 -8.51 -4.87
N LYS A 27 31.81 -7.26 -5.28
CA LYS A 27 32.90 -6.44 -4.74
C LYS A 27 32.57 -6.02 -3.30
N ALA A 28 33.44 -6.38 -2.36
CA ALA A 28 33.35 -5.88 -1.00
C ALA A 28 33.70 -4.38 -0.94
N TYR A 29 32.72 -3.52 -0.67
CA TYR A 29 32.97 -2.16 -0.20
C TYR A 29 33.31 -2.23 1.29
N SER A 30 34.60 -2.20 1.60
CA SER A 30 35.08 -2.10 2.99
C SER A 30 34.81 -0.70 3.52
N ILE A 31 33.79 -0.54 4.35
CA ILE A 31 33.52 0.70 5.08
C ILE A 31 34.23 0.60 6.43
N HIS A 32 35.40 1.22 6.51
CA HIS A 32 36.17 1.34 7.74
C HIS A 32 35.54 2.41 8.64
N TRP A 33 35.12 2.01 9.84
CA TRP A 33 34.70 2.91 10.92
C TRP A 33 35.79 2.92 12.01
N PRO A 34 35.96 4.03 12.75
CA PRO A 34 37.03 4.16 13.74
C PRO A 34 36.81 3.23 14.93
N SER A 35 37.91 2.77 15.53
CA SER A 35 37.88 2.11 16.82
C SER A 35 37.90 3.18 17.90
N ASP A 36 36.83 3.31 18.67
CA ASP A 36 36.82 4.19 19.85
C ASP A 36 37.81 3.67 20.91
N GLU A 37 38.62 4.58 21.45
CA GLU A 37 39.60 4.26 22.48
C GLU A 37 38.94 4.19 23.86
N GLN A 38 38.83 3.00 24.45
CA GLN A 38 38.52 2.87 25.88
C GLN A 38 39.31 1.78 26.64
N PRO A 39 40.64 1.96 26.83
CA PRO A 39 41.42 1.18 27.79
C PRO A 39 41.66 1.93 29.11
N GLN A 40 41.22 1.37 30.25
CA GLN A 40 41.92 1.38 31.56
C GLN A 40 41.02 0.91 32.73
N LEU A 41 39.74 1.32 32.76
CA LEU A 41 38.85 1.03 33.92
C LEU A 41 38.49 -0.45 34.06
N ALA A 42 38.43 -1.22 32.96
CA ALA A 42 38.06 -2.64 32.98
C ALA A 42 39.11 -3.52 33.69
N SER A 43 40.38 -3.43 33.31
CA SER A 43 41.44 -4.24 33.94
C SER A 43 41.70 -3.85 35.39
N GLN A 44 41.54 -2.56 35.74
CA GLN A 44 41.68 -2.10 37.12
C GLN A 44 40.60 -2.69 38.04
N ALA A 45 39.40 -3.01 37.51
CA ALA A 45 38.36 -3.72 38.24
C ALA A 45 38.69 -5.22 38.42
N GLU A 46 39.30 -5.87 37.42
CA GLU A 46 39.73 -7.27 37.49
C GLU A 46 40.91 -7.47 38.48
N ASP A 47 41.86 -6.54 38.52
CA ASP A 47 42.96 -6.55 39.51
C ASP A 47 42.43 -6.36 40.95
N MET A 48 41.48 -5.43 41.17
CA MET A 48 40.86 -5.23 42.49
C MET A 48 40.01 -6.44 42.93
N ALA A 49 39.26 -7.07 42.01
CA ALA A 49 38.53 -8.30 42.31
C ALA A 49 39.48 -9.45 42.69
N SER A 50 40.62 -9.56 42.02
CA SER A 50 41.65 -10.57 42.29
C SER A 50 42.29 -10.42 43.68
N LEU A 51 42.49 -9.18 44.15
CA LEU A 51 42.99 -8.90 45.51
C LEU A 51 41.99 -9.34 46.60
N LEU A 52 40.70 -9.05 46.42
CA LEU A 52 39.65 -9.36 47.40
C LEU A 52 39.37 -10.87 47.55
N LEU A 53 39.70 -11.69 46.54
CA LEU A 53 39.55 -13.14 46.56
C LEU A 53 40.59 -13.88 47.43
N SER A 54 41.62 -13.18 47.93
CA SER A 54 42.82 -13.82 48.48
C SER A 54 42.73 -14.35 49.93
N ASN A 55 41.71 -13.97 50.70
CA ASN A 55 41.62 -14.35 52.13
C ASN A 55 40.18 -14.58 52.65
N SER A 56 40.07 -15.55 53.57
CA SER A 56 38.84 -15.95 54.30
C SER A 56 37.73 -16.63 53.49
N SER A 57 36.69 -17.11 54.19
CA SER A 57 35.72 -18.12 53.73
C SER A 57 34.64 -17.63 52.73
N GLY A 58 34.80 -16.44 52.14
CA GLY A 58 33.84 -15.89 51.17
C GLY A 58 33.82 -16.57 49.79
N TYR A 59 34.78 -17.47 49.50
CA TYR A 59 35.03 -18.05 48.18
C TYR A 59 33.78 -18.65 47.51
N ALA A 60 32.98 -19.42 48.25
CA ALA A 60 31.77 -20.07 47.73
C ALA A 60 30.62 -19.08 47.41
N ILE A 61 30.58 -17.92 48.05
CA ILE A 61 29.60 -16.86 47.76
C ILE A 61 30.05 -16.08 46.53
N SER A 62 31.35 -15.75 46.45
CA SER A 62 31.95 -15.07 45.29
C SER A 62 31.77 -15.89 44.00
N GLU A 63 32.08 -17.20 44.04
CA GLU A 63 31.87 -18.09 42.88
C GLU A 63 30.41 -18.13 42.44
N ARG A 64 29.46 -18.14 43.40
CA ARG A 64 28.02 -18.13 43.11
C ARG A 64 27.59 -16.84 42.42
N LEU A 65 28.05 -15.68 42.91
CA LEU A 65 27.79 -14.38 42.29
C LEU A 65 28.43 -14.27 40.90
N GLN A 66 29.64 -14.79 40.71
CA GLN A 66 30.34 -14.82 39.43
C GLN A 66 29.61 -15.69 38.38
N ARG A 67 29.04 -16.83 38.81
CA ARG A 67 28.15 -17.65 37.97
C ARG A 67 26.86 -16.89 37.60
N PHE A 68 26.19 -16.25 38.56
CA PHE A 68 25.01 -15.41 38.29
C PHE A 68 25.30 -14.28 37.29
N ALA A 69 26.43 -13.58 37.42
CA ALA A 69 26.83 -12.51 36.51
C ALA A 69 27.07 -13.04 35.08
N LYS A 70 27.71 -14.20 34.95
CA LYS A 70 27.93 -14.88 33.67
C LYS A 70 26.63 -15.33 33.02
N ASP A 71 25.68 -15.87 33.78
CA ASP A 71 24.38 -16.30 33.27
C ASP A 71 23.53 -15.10 32.79
N VAL A 72 23.55 -13.98 33.51
CA VAL A 72 22.91 -12.73 33.07
C VAL A 72 23.54 -12.23 31.76
N ALA A 73 24.87 -12.19 31.65
CA ALA A 73 25.56 -11.77 30.43
C ALA A 73 25.22 -12.68 29.22
N ASN A 74 25.10 -14.00 29.44
CA ASN A 74 24.69 -14.96 28.41
C ASN A 74 23.24 -14.71 27.92
N LEU A 75 22.33 -14.31 28.81
CA LEU A 75 20.94 -13.97 28.45
C LEU A 75 20.89 -12.66 27.64
N GLU A 76 21.68 -11.66 28.03
CA GLU A 76 21.75 -10.35 27.36
C GLU A 76 22.42 -10.43 25.98
N ASP A 77 23.45 -11.26 25.81
CA ASP A 77 24.03 -11.61 24.51
C ASP A 77 23.02 -12.31 23.57
N ARG A 78 22.26 -13.30 24.08
CA ARG A 78 21.21 -13.96 23.29
C ARG A 78 20.11 -13.00 22.86
N ALA A 79 19.64 -12.15 23.77
CA ALA A 79 18.64 -11.11 23.45
C ALA A 79 19.17 -10.15 22.36
N SER A 80 20.43 -9.73 22.47
CA SER A 80 21.09 -8.85 21.48
C SER A 80 21.21 -9.51 20.10
N LYS A 81 21.50 -10.82 20.05
CA LYS A 81 21.54 -11.59 18.79
C LYS A 81 20.17 -11.69 18.13
N TYR A 82 19.11 -11.91 18.89
CA TYR A 82 17.74 -11.90 18.34
C TYR A 82 17.30 -10.49 17.89
N GLN A 83 17.69 -9.43 18.61
CA GLN A 83 17.42 -8.04 18.21
C GLN A 83 18.00 -7.74 16.82
N ALA A 84 19.24 -8.20 16.55
CA ALA A 84 19.88 -8.06 15.24
C ALA A 84 19.23 -8.91 14.14
N ILE A 85 18.66 -10.07 14.46
CA ILE A 85 17.88 -10.89 13.51
C ILE A 85 16.56 -10.21 13.18
N ILE A 86 15.84 -9.66 14.17
CA ILE A 86 14.60 -8.90 13.95
C ILE A 86 14.85 -7.71 13.01
N GLN A 87 15.93 -6.95 13.21
CA GLN A 87 16.28 -5.83 12.31
C GLN A 87 16.48 -6.28 10.86
N ARG A 88 17.15 -7.42 10.63
CA ARG A 88 17.32 -8.00 9.27
C ARG A 88 16.00 -8.44 8.66
N LEU A 89 15.14 -9.11 9.44
CA LEU A 89 13.80 -9.53 8.99
C LEU A 89 12.89 -8.31 8.69
N GLN A 90 13.03 -7.20 9.42
CA GLN A 90 12.30 -5.96 9.15
C GLN A 90 12.74 -5.32 7.82
N VAL A 91 14.04 -5.30 7.51
CA VAL A 91 14.54 -4.83 6.20
C VAL A 91 14.03 -5.73 5.06
N GLN A 92 14.02 -7.05 5.24
CA GLN A 92 13.44 -7.98 4.27
C GLN A 92 11.93 -7.77 4.09
N LEU A 93 11.18 -7.52 5.17
CA LEU A 93 9.75 -7.20 5.11
C LEU A 93 9.47 -5.89 4.35
N GLN A 94 10.35 -4.90 4.46
CA GLN A 94 10.24 -3.65 3.70
C GLN A 94 10.46 -3.92 2.20
N GLN A 95 11.55 -4.59 1.83
CA GLN A 95 11.85 -4.97 0.44
C GLN A 95 10.75 -5.85 -0.19
N LEU A 96 10.20 -6.80 0.57
CA LEU A 96 9.15 -7.69 0.08
C LEU A 96 7.78 -7.03 -0.04
N SER A 97 7.53 -5.91 0.67
CA SER A 97 6.26 -5.19 0.56
C SER A 97 5.97 -4.68 -0.85
N GLU A 98 7.01 -4.40 -1.64
CA GLU A 98 6.94 -3.98 -3.04
C GLU A 98 6.61 -5.13 -4.01
N THR A 99 6.91 -6.39 -3.62
CA THR A 99 6.80 -7.56 -4.52
C THR A 99 5.49 -8.35 -4.37
N SER A 100 4.54 -7.85 -3.57
CA SER A 100 3.16 -8.36 -3.44
C SER A 100 2.97 -9.81 -2.97
N ASN A 101 4.03 -10.52 -2.57
CA ASN A 101 3.93 -11.91 -2.07
C ASN A 101 3.41 -11.97 -0.61
N GLY A 102 2.09 -11.85 -0.46
CA GLY A 102 1.41 -11.77 0.84
C GLY A 102 1.67 -12.96 1.78
N GLN A 103 1.87 -14.17 1.26
CA GLN A 103 2.12 -15.35 2.08
C GLN A 103 3.51 -15.30 2.75
N LEU A 104 4.55 -14.92 2.01
CA LEU A 104 5.90 -14.75 2.56
C LEU A 104 5.96 -13.59 3.56
N ILE A 105 5.24 -12.49 3.27
CA ILE A 105 5.11 -11.35 4.20
C ILE A 105 4.43 -11.78 5.51
N ALA A 106 3.41 -12.63 5.46
CA ALA A 106 2.77 -13.17 6.67
C ALA A 106 3.73 -14.04 7.48
N GLN A 107 4.46 -14.96 6.84
CA GLN A 107 5.43 -15.84 7.51
C GLN A 107 6.57 -15.07 8.20
N LEU A 108 7.12 -14.03 7.54
CA LEU A 108 8.17 -13.19 8.12
C LEU A 108 7.66 -12.32 9.28
N ARG A 109 6.41 -11.82 9.21
CA ARG A 109 5.76 -11.12 10.33
C ARG A 109 5.58 -12.03 11.55
N GLU A 110 5.27 -13.31 11.33
CA GLU A 110 5.15 -14.31 12.40
C GLU A 110 6.51 -14.59 13.06
N GLN A 111 7.57 -14.79 12.27
CA GLN A 111 8.93 -14.94 12.81
C GLN A 111 9.38 -13.72 13.63
N VAL A 112 9.07 -12.50 13.17
CA VAL A 112 9.35 -11.27 13.92
C VAL A 112 8.55 -11.17 15.23
N ARG A 113 7.34 -11.73 15.30
CA ARG A 113 6.59 -11.79 16.57
C ARG A 113 7.24 -12.77 17.55
N ASN A 114 7.48 -14.00 17.11
CA ASN A 114 8.02 -15.07 17.95
C ASN A 114 9.39 -14.69 18.54
N LEU A 115 10.26 -14.03 17.75
CA LEU A 115 11.57 -13.55 18.24
C LEU A 115 11.44 -12.42 19.27
N LYS A 116 10.41 -11.57 19.19
CA LYS A 116 10.17 -10.53 20.21
C LYS A 116 9.69 -11.15 21.52
N GLU A 117 8.77 -12.12 21.44
CA GLU A 117 8.31 -12.88 22.59
C GLU A 117 9.50 -13.62 23.26
N GLU A 118 10.40 -14.24 22.49
CA GLU A 118 11.60 -14.86 23.07
C GLU A 118 12.54 -13.84 23.74
N ILE A 119 12.76 -12.65 23.15
CA ILE A 119 13.51 -11.56 23.81
C ILE A 119 12.87 -11.14 25.13
N GLU A 120 11.55 -10.97 25.18
CA GLU A 120 10.84 -10.59 26.40
C GLU A 120 10.98 -11.67 27.50
N THR A 121 10.95 -12.96 27.13
CA THR A 121 11.25 -14.04 28.08
C THR A 121 12.71 -14.05 28.54
N LEU A 122 13.68 -13.71 27.68
CA LEU A 122 15.09 -13.60 28.08
C LEU A 122 15.32 -12.41 29.02
N GLN A 123 14.72 -11.26 28.75
CA GLN A 123 14.83 -10.04 29.57
C GLN A 123 14.16 -10.20 30.94
N THR A 124 12.95 -10.76 31.00
CA THR A 124 12.27 -11.04 32.27
C THR A 124 13.02 -12.07 33.12
N ASN A 125 13.62 -13.09 32.52
CA ASN A 125 14.53 -14.01 33.22
C ASN A 125 15.79 -13.28 33.73
N ALA A 126 16.48 -12.49 32.89
CA ALA A 126 17.66 -11.73 33.31
C ALA A 126 17.35 -10.77 34.49
N GLN A 127 16.20 -10.09 34.46
CA GLN A 127 15.75 -9.23 35.56
C GLN A 127 15.42 -10.03 36.83
N LYS A 128 14.83 -11.22 36.71
CA LYS A 128 14.61 -12.14 37.84
C LYS A 128 15.92 -12.60 38.47
N HIS A 129 16.94 -12.93 37.68
CA HIS A 129 18.29 -13.24 38.18
C HIS A 129 18.95 -12.03 38.89
N LYS A 130 18.80 -10.81 38.35
CA LYS A 130 19.28 -9.57 39.02
C LYS A 130 18.60 -9.33 40.37
N LEU A 131 17.28 -9.58 40.48
CA LEU A 131 16.55 -9.48 41.75
C LEU A 131 16.95 -10.55 42.78
N GLN A 132 17.30 -11.76 42.35
CA GLN A 132 17.84 -12.79 43.24
C GLN A 132 19.24 -12.42 43.76
N ALA A 133 20.08 -11.80 42.92
CA ALA A 133 21.39 -11.32 43.34
C ALA A 133 21.30 -10.21 44.41
N SER A 134 20.38 -9.24 44.26
CA SER A 134 20.23 -8.15 45.24
C SER A 134 19.64 -8.61 46.58
N GLN A 135 18.81 -9.65 46.59
CA GLN A 135 18.35 -10.29 47.83
C GLN A 135 19.52 -10.91 48.63
N ILE A 136 20.48 -11.55 47.95
CA ILE A 136 21.65 -12.17 48.59
C ILE A 136 22.58 -11.11 49.23
N SER A 137 22.68 -9.90 48.65
CA SER A 137 23.48 -8.82 49.26
C SER A 137 22.82 -8.18 50.50
N GLY A 138 21.49 -8.17 50.59
CA GLY A 138 20.76 -7.44 51.64
C GLY A 138 20.93 -8.01 53.06
N GLU A 139 21.22 -9.31 53.18
CA GLU A 139 21.36 -9.97 54.49
C GLU A 139 22.70 -9.66 55.20
N MET A 140 23.68 -9.04 54.53
CA MET A 140 25.03 -8.83 55.08
C MET A 140 25.25 -7.52 55.86
N GLU A 141 24.42 -6.48 55.70
CA GLU A 141 24.73 -5.15 56.27
C GLU A 141 24.50 -5.01 57.79
N HIS A 142 23.74 -5.91 58.42
CA HIS A 142 23.25 -5.77 59.80
C HIS A 142 24.27 -6.20 60.90
N GLY A 143 25.56 -6.29 60.58
CA GLY A 143 26.58 -6.95 61.42
C GLY A 143 27.55 -6.07 62.24
N TRP A 144 27.47 -4.73 62.15
CA TRP A 144 28.51 -3.85 62.72
C TRP A 144 28.23 -3.42 64.17
N VAL A 145 29.02 -3.96 65.11
CA VAL A 145 28.90 -3.74 66.56
C VAL A 145 29.57 -2.43 67.00
N THR A 146 28.86 -1.60 67.78
CA THR A 146 29.39 -0.36 68.38
C THR A 146 29.96 -0.59 69.78
N VAL A 147 31.20 -0.15 70.01
CA VAL A 147 31.87 -0.22 71.32
C VAL A 147 31.64 1.08 72.11
N SER A 148 31.22 0.96 73.38
CA SER A 148 30.99 2.08 74.29
C SER A 148 32.00 2.09 75.44
N ASN A 149 32.44 3.28 75.87
CA ASN A 149 33.50 3.45 76.88
C ASN A 149 33.02 4.31 78.06
N PRO A 150 33.03 3.80 79.33
CA PRO A 150 32.55 4.55 80.49
C PRO A 150 33.65 5.40 81.14
N SER A 151 33.27 6.50 81.79
CA SER A 151 34.16 7.36 82.59
C SER A 151 33.54 7.71 83.94
N ASN A 152 34.38 7.92 84.96
CA ASN A 152 33.97 8.01 86.37
C ASN A 152 34.81 9.09 87.10
N PRO A 153 34.19 10.12 87.74
CA PRO A 153 34.90 11.16 88.48
C PRO A 153 34.71 11.07 90.00
N ASN A 154 35.74 11.40 90.78
CA ASN A 154 35.59 11.74 92.20
C ASN A 154 36.80 12.57 92.70
N PRO A 155 36.61 13.80 93.24
CA PRO A 155 37.69 14.59 93.83
C PRO A 155 37.71 14.47 95.37
N MET A 156 38.89 14.66 95.97
CA MET A 156 39.04 15.03 97.38
C MET A 156 39.90 16.28 97.52
N GLU A 157 39.72 16.99 98.62
CA GLU A 157 40.27 18.32 98.90
C GLU A 157 41.49 18.29 99.86
N ASN A 158 42.07 19.48 100.02
CA ASN A 158 42.64 20.06 101.25
C ASN A 158 44.16 20.04 101.52
N ASN A 159 44.59 21.23 101.97
CA ASN A 159 45.67 21.59 102.88
C ASN A 159 47.15 21.32 102.54
N THR A 160 47.91 22.41 102.41
CA THR A 160 49.28 22.55 102.94
C THR A 160 49.53 23.99 103.36
N GLU A 161 50.08 24.20 104.57
CA GLU A 161 50.43 25.54 105.09
C GLU A 161 51.80 26.03 104.58
N THR A 162 51.98 27.36 104.53
CA THR A 162 53.18 28.02 103.99
C THR A 162 54.35 28.09 104.98
N MET A 163 55.44 27.38 104.69
CA MET A 163 56.72 27.49 105.40
C MET A 163 57.73 28.32 104.58
N SER A 164 57.93 29.59 104.96
CA SER A 164 58.69 30.56 104.17
C SER A 164 60.20 30.52 104.46
N MET A 165 60.98 29.81 103.65
CA MET A 165 62.45 29.92 103.65
C MET A 165 62.93 31.11 102.80
N MET A 166 63.87 31.89 103.35
CA MET A 166 64.66 32.83 102.53
C MET A 166 65.56 32.05 101.57
N LEU A 167 65.40 32.27 100.27
CA LEU A 167 66.30 31.76 99.23
C LEU A 167 67.03 32.92 98.56
N TYR A 168 68.33 32.75 98.31
CA TYR A 168 69.15 33.75 97.61
C TYR A 168 68.80 33.79 96.11
N PRO A 169 68.52 34.98 95.53
CA PRO A 169 67.91 35.09 94.20
C PRO A 169 68.78 34.56 93.05
N ASP A 170 70.11 34.64 93.17
CA ASP A 170 71.04 34.18 92.12
C ASP A 170 71.36 32.68 92.17
N SER A 171 70.73 31.90 93.06
CA SER A 171 70.90 30.45 93.09
C SER A 171 70.50 29.82 91.75
N PRO A 172 71.29 28.87 91.19
CA PRO A 172 70.90 28.11 90.00
C PRO A 172 69.56 27.36 90.17
N LEU A 173 69.18 27.03 91.41
CA LEU A 173 67.87 26.48 91.73
C LEU A 173 66.74 27.48 91.46
N MET A 174 66.95 28.76 91.78
CA MET A 174 65.93 29.80 91.66
C MET A 174 65.64 30.12 90.19
N LYS A 175 66.68 30.25 89.36
CA LYS A 175 66.54 30.42 87.90
C LYS A 175 65.78 29.26 87.26
N ARG A 176 65.99 28.03 87.74
CA ARG A 176 65.23 26.85 87.29
C ARG A 176 63.78 26.83 87.79
N ILE A 177 63.48 27.41 88.95
CA ILE A 177 62.10 27.63 89.42
C ILE A 177 61.42 28.67 88.51
N ASP A 178 62.09 29.76 88.15
CA ASP A 178 61.54 30.80 87.25
C ASP A 178 61.27 30.24 85.84
N GLU A 179 62.16 29.40 85.31
CA GLU A 179 61.97 28.65 84.06
C GLU A 179 60.74 27.71 84.14
N LEU A 180 60.56 27.01 85.26
CA LEU A 180 59.39 26.15 85.50
C LEU A 180 58.09 26.95 85.65
N GLN A 181 58.13 28.12 86.30
CA GLN A 181 56.97 29.01 86.39
C GLN A 181 56.59 29.60 85.01
N ASN A 182 57.58 30.02 84.22
CA ASN A 182 57.40 30.55 82.87
C ASN A 182 56.85 29.49 81.90
N THR A 183 57.37 28.25 81.95
CA THR A 183 56.84 27.13 81.15
C THR A 183 55.44 26.71 81.60
N ASN A 184 55.16 26.68 82.91
CA ASN A 184 53.81 26.42 83.42
C ASN A 184 52.80 27.51 83.00
N ALA A 185 53.18 28.79 83.07
CA ALA A 185 52.36 29.90 82.58
C ALA A 185 52.06 29.79 81.07
N LYS A 186 53.04 29.38 80.26
CA LYS A 186 52.86 29.11 78.83
C LYS A 186 51.92 27.93 78.58
N LEU A 187 52.04 26.84 79.34
CA LEU A 187 51.14 25.68 79.25
C LEU A 187 49.71 26.04 79.67
N PHE A 188 49.55 26.83 80.74
CA PHE A 188 48.25 27.32 81.18
C PHE A 188 47.57 28.21 80.12
N GLN A 189 48.32 29.15 79.52
CA GLN A 189 47.80 29.99 78.44
C GLN A 189 47.48 29.17 77.19
N ALA A 190 48.34 28.23 76.78
CA ALA A 190 48.08 27.34 75.65
C ALA A 190 46.83 26.46 75.87
N ASN A 191 46.61 25.97 77.09
CA ASN A 191 45.40 25.21 77.44
C ASN A 191 44.15 26.09 77.43
N LYS A 192 44.24 27.33 77.93
CA LYS A 192 43.16 28.33 77.84
C LYS A 192 42.80 28.67 76.39
N ASP A 193 43.79 28.85 75.53
CA ASP A 193 43.61 29.12 74.10
C ASP A 193 43.02 27.89 73.37
N TRP A 194 43.43 26.69 73.75
CA TRP A 194 42.86 25.44 73.24
C TRP A 194 41.38 25.27 73.64
N HIS A 195 41.05 25.46 74.93
CA HIS A 195 39.66 25.45 75.39
C HIS A 195 38.80 26.52 74.69
N THR A 196 39.34 27.72 74.48
CA THR A 196 38.64 28.81 73.78
C THR A 196 38.35 28.42 72.32
N LYS A 197 39.33 27.85 71.60
CA LYS A 197 39.14 27.37 70.22
C LYS A 197 38.19 26.17 70.14
N TRP A 198 38.24 25.27 71.12
CA TRP A 198 37.34 24.11 71.21
C TRP A 198 35.89 24.54 71.40
N GLU A 199 35.62 25.48 72.31
CA GLU A 199 34.26 25.99 72.55
C GLU A 199 33.77 26.86 71.37
N GLN A 200 34.63 27.64 70.72
CA GLN A 200 34.31 28.31 69.45
C GLN A 200 33.93 27.31 68.34
N LEU A 201 34.69 26.22 68.18
CA LEU A 201 34.39 25.17 67.20
C LEU A 201 33.07 24.46 67.54
N ARG A 202 32.81 24.21 68.81
CA ARG A 202 31.57 23.60 69.31
C ARG A 202 30.36 24.48 69.02
N GLN A 203 30.44 25.79 69.29
CA GLN A 203 29.39 26.75 69.01
C GLN A 203 29.17 26.91 67.50
N SER A 204 30.25 27.00 66.70
CA SER A 204 30.17 27.01 65.24
C SER A 204 29.44 25.77 64.70
N LYS A 205 29.78 24.56 65.17
CA LYS A 205 29.10 23.32 64.79
C LYS A 205 27.68 23.19 65.33
N HIS A 206 27.35 23.86 66.44
CA HIS A 206 25.97 23.95 66.93
C HIS A 206 25.12 24.84 66.00
N ASN A 207 25.62 26.02 65.64
CA ASN A 207 24.93 26.97 64.76
C ASN A 207 24.72 26.38 63.36
N GLU A 208 25.73 25.71 62.80
CA GLU A 208 25.66 24.98 61.52
C GLU A 208 24.56 23.90 61.55
N LYS A 209 24.42 23.18 62.67
CA LYS A 209 23.36 22.19 62.87
C LYS A 209 21.97 22.83 62.94
N GLU A 210 21.83 23.99 63.57
CA GLU A 210 20.55 24.72 63.64
C GLU A 210 20.15 25.35 62.30
N GLU A 211 21.12 25.86 61.53
CA GLU A 211 20.91 26.35 60.16
C GLU A 211 20.43 25.20 59.24
N LEU A 212 21.09 24.04 59.29
CA LEU A 212 20.68 22.85 58.54
C LEU A 212 19.32 22.32 58.97
N ALA A 213 19.01 22.29 60.28
CA ALA A 213 17.69 21.89 60.78
C ALA A 213 16.58 22.87 60.35
N SER A 214 16.90 24.17 60.23
CA SER A 214 15.97 25.18 59.74
C SER A 214 15.71 25.06 58.24
N ARG A 215 16.76 24.80 57.44
CA ARG A 215 16.62 24.50 56.00
C ARG A 215 15.81 23.24 55.74
N LEU A 216 16.03 22.18 56.54
CA LEU A 216 15.30 20.92 56.41
C LEU A 216 13.78 21.12 56.63
N LYS A 217 13.38 21.83 57.69
CA LYS A 217 11.97 22.17 57.94
C LYS A 217 11.33 23.00 56.82
N ALA A 218 12.08 23.93 56.22
CA ALA A 218 11.60 24.72 55.09
C ALA A 218 11.32 23.84 53.87
N ALA A 219 12.22 22.90 53.55
CA ALA A 219 12.03 21.94 52.47
C ALA A 219 10.87 20.96 52.73
N GLU A 220 10.64 20.54 53.98
CA GLU A 220 9.51 19.68 54.35
C GLU A 220 8.14 20.36 54.08
N GLU A 221 7.99 21.64 54.43
CA GLU A 221 6.76 22.40 54.14
C GLU A 221 6.61 22.72 52.64
N GLU A 222 7.70 22.91 51.89
CA GLU A 222 7.66 23.03 50.43
C GLU A 222 7.20 21.72 49.75
N ILE A 223 7.76 20.57 50.15
CA ILE A 223 7.34 19.24 49.68
C ILE A 223 5.86 19.01 49.98
N LYS A 224 5.39 19.41 51.17
CA LYS A 224 3.98 19.32 51.59
C LYS A 224 3.06 20.21 50.74
N LYS A 225 3.48 21.43 50.40
CA LYS A 225 2.78 22.33 49.47
C LYS A 225 2.67 21.71 48.07
N LEU A 226 3.78 21.23 47.51
CA LEU A 226 3.82 20.62 46.18
C LEU A 226 2.95 19.35 46.10
N ARG A 227 2.92 18.53 47.16
CA ARG A 227 2.01 17.37 47.26
C ARG A 227 0.53 17.77 47.22
N ALA A 228 0.15 18.85 47.90
CA ALA A 228 -1.23 19.36 47.86
C ALA A 228 -1.60 19.91 46.47
N GLU A 229 -0.66 20.55 45.77
CA GLU A 229 -0.85 21.02 44.40
C GLU A 229 -1.04 19.87 43.40
N ILE A 230 -0.23 18.82 43.49
CA ILE A 230 -0.37 17.60 42.67
C ILE A 230 -1.78 16.99 42.83
N VAL A 231 -2.27 16.81 44.06
CA VAL A 231 -3.62 16.27 44.31
C VAL A 231 -4.73 17.17 43.73
N SER A 232 -4.54 18.50 43.78
CA SER A 232 -5.46 19.46 43.15
C SER A 232 -5.50 19.32 41.62
N LEU A 233 -4.33 19.14 40.99
CA LEU A 233 -4.21 18.93 39.55
C LEU A 233 -4.77 17.57 39.11
N GLU A 234 -4.53 16.49 39.87
CA GLU A 234 -5.11 15.17 39.60
C GLU A 234 -6.64 15.18 39.61
N ASN A 235 -7.26 15.87 40.57
CA ASN A 235 -8.71 15.96 40.66
C ASN A 235 -9.29 16.78 39.51
N LYS A 236 -8.69 17.93 39.17
CA LYS A 236 -9.05 18.69 37.94
C LYS A 236 -8.93 17.84 36.67
N ALA A 237 -7.93 16.95 36.60
CA ALA A 237 -7.74 16.05 35.46
C ALA A 237 -8.80 14.91 35.41
N LYS A 238 -9.30 14.44 36.56
CA LYS A 238 -10.45 13.51 36.64
C LYS A 238 -11.74 14.19 36.17
N ASP A 239 -12.08 15.34 36.76
CA ASP A 239 -13.26 16.14 36.40
C ASP A 239 -13.32 16.44 34.90
N LYS A 240 -12.17 16.78 34.30
CA LYS A 240 -12.05 17.04 32.86
C LYS A 240 -12.28 15.77 32.03
N LYS A 241 -11.67 14.64 32.41
CA LYS A 241 -11.87 13.34 31.72
C LYS A 241 -13.32 12.87 31.76
N GLU A 242 -14.01 13.03 32.89
CA GLU A 242 -15.41 12.61 33.02
C GLU A 242 -16.35 13.47 32.14
N LYS A 243 -16.12 14.79 32.09
CA LYS A 243 -16.90 15.72 31.26
C LYS A 243 -16.64 15.55 29.76
N GLU A 244 -15.38 15.46 29.35
CA GLU A 244 -15.01 15.32 27.92
C GLU A 244 -15.30 13.91 27.37
N GLY A 245 -15.14 12.87 28.19
CA GLY A 245 -15.39 11.48 27.79
C GLY A 245 -16.86 11.20 27.50
N ASN A 246 -17.75 11.49 28.46
CA ASN A 246 -19.16 11.10 28.37
C ASN A 246 -19.93 11.78 27.23
N SER A 247 -19.50 12.97 26.78
CA SER A 247 -20.09 13.64 25.62
C SER A 247 -19.60 13.03 24.30
N ARG A 248 -18.28 12.94 24.12
CA ARG A 248 -17.65 12.56 22.85
C ARG A 248 -17.83 11.10 22.46
N TYR A 249 -18.05 10.20 23.43
CA TYR A 249 -18.39 8.81 23.14
C TYR A 249 -19.84 8.66 22.65
N LYS A 250 -20.81 9.36 23.27
CA LYS A 250 -22.23 9.31 22.85
C LYS A 250 -22.42 9.84 21.43
N GLU A 251 -21.75 10.94 21.08
CA GLU A 251 -21.76 11.49 19.72
C GLU A 251 -21.28 10.44 18.71
N LYS A 252 -20.12 9.81 18.98
CA LYS A 252 -19.56 8.76 18.12
C LYS A 252 -20.46 7.54 18.00
N ASP A 253 -21.10 7.10 19.07
CA ASP A 253 -22.04 5.97 19.02
C ASP A 253 -23.27 6.29 18.15
N THR A 254 -23.77 7.53 18.18
CA THR A 254 -24.85 7.94 17.25
C THR A 254 -24.38 7.99 15.79
N GLN A 255 -23.16 8.47 15.53
CA GLN A 255 -22.56 8.46 14.18
C GLN A 255 -22.33 7.02 13.67
N ILE A 256 -21.85 6.11 14.53
CA ILE A 256 -21.68 4.69 14.22
C ILE A 256 -23.04 4.00 13.99
N GLY A 257 -24.09 4.40 14.71
CA GLY A 257 -25.47 3.96 14.45
C GLY A 257 -25.94 4.35 13.05
N LEU A 258 -25.86 5.63 12.72
CA LEU A 258 -26.26 6.17 11.41
C LEU A 258 -25.48 5.53 10.26
N LEU A 259 -24.17 5.33 10.41
CA LEU A 259 -23.34 4.66 9.40
C LEU A 259 -23.73 3.19 9.19
N LYS A 260 -24.14 2.46 10.24
CA LYS A 260 -24.66 1.09 10.11
C LYS A 260 -26.00 1.04 9.39
N GLU A 261 -26.88 2.00 9.64
CA GLU A 261 -28.16 2.13 8.95
C GLU A 261 -27.97 2.43 7.46
N GLN A 262 -27.13 3.42 7.13
CA GLN A 262 -26.74 3.73 5.74
C GLN A 262 -26.12 2.52 5.02
N MET A 263 -25.19 1.81 5.66
CA MET A 263 -24.58 0.59 5.12
C MET A 263 -25.63 -0.51 4.84
N THR A 264 -26.66 -0.60 5.69
CA THR A 264 -27.76 -1.56 5.52
C THR A 264 -28.63 -1.22 4.31
N VAL A 265 -28.91 0.06 4.07
CA VAL A 265 -29.64 0.52 2.86
C VAL A 265 -28.83 0.22 1.60
N PHE A 266 -27.54 0.57 1.56
CA PHE A 266 -26.67 0.28 0.41
C PHE A 266 -26.60 -1.22 0.07
N LEU A 267 -26.57 -2.11 1.08
CA LEU A 267 -26.60 -3.55 0.85
C LEU A 267 -27.95 -4.03 0.28
N GLN A 268 -29.07 -3.45 0.71
CA GLN A 268 -30.40 -3.78 0.17
C GLN A 268 -30.55 -3.33 -1.29
N ASP A 269 -30.11 -2.12 -1.63
CA ASP A 269 -30.13 -1.61 -3.01
C ASP A 269 -29.18 -2.39 -3.93
N PHE A 270 -27.99 -2.79 -3.46
CA PHE A 270 -27.08 -3.63 -4.23
C PHE A 270 -27.67 -5.03 -4.52
N ASP A 271 -28.30 -5.66 -3.53
CA ASP A 271 -28.97 -6.95 -3.72
C ASP A 271 -30.25 -6.83 -4.57
N LYS A 272 -30.87 -5.65 -4.64
CA LYS A 272 -31.96 -5.32 -5.57
C LYS A 272 -31.45 -5.16 -7.00
N GLU A 273 -30.42 -4.34 -7.24
CA GLU A 273 -29.79 -4.17 -8.56
C GLU A 273 -29.34 -5.53 -9.12
N LYS A 274 -28.72 -6.37 -8.29
CA LYS A 274 -28.31 -7.74 -8.63
C LYS A 274 -29.46 -8.65 -9.04
N LYS A 275 -30.66 -8.51 -8.44
CA LYS A 275 -31.88 -9.23 -8.85
C LYS A 275 -32.45 -8.67 -10.16
N GLU A 276 -32.49 -7.35 -10.31
CA GLU A 276 -32.96 -6.69 -11.54
C GLU A 276 -32.07 -7.02 -12.74
N LYS A 277 -30.74 -7.04 -12.55
CA LYS A 277 -29.75 -7.45 -13.55
C LYS A 277 -29.91 -8.91 -13.98
N LYS A 278 -30.16 -9.83 -13.03
CA LYS A 278 -30.47 -11.25 -13.33
C LYS A 278 -31.77 -11.37 -14.14
N LEU A 279 -32.82 -10.66 -13.75
CA LEU A 279 -34.11 -10.66 -14.43
C LEU A 279 -34.02 -10.04 -15.83
N PHE A 280 -33.18 -9.01 -16.02
CA PHE A 280 -32.86 -8.44 -17.34
C PHE A 280 -32.11 -9.45 -18.22
N GLN A 281 -31.12 -10.16 -17.69
CA GLN A 281 -30.40 -11.22 -18.41
C GLN A 281 -31.33 -12.38 -18.82
N GLU A 282 -32.26 -12.78 -17.95
CA GLU A 282 -33.30 -13.77 -18.27
C GLU A 282 -34.23 -13.30 -19.40
N ARG A 283 -34.61 -12.01 -19.41
CA ARG A 283 -35.38 -11.41 -20.52
C ARG A 283 -34.61 -11.37 -21.84
N LEU A 284 -33.29 -11.10 -21.81
CA LEU A 284 -32.45 -11.16 -23.01
C LEU A 284 -32.43 -12.58 -23.60
N VAL A 285 -32.15 -13.59 -22.78
CA VAL A 285 -32.17 -15.00 -23.21
C VAL A 285 -33.54 -15.43 -23.74
N GLN A 286 -34.64 -14.95 -23.14
CA GLN A 286 -35.99 -15.16 -23.70
C GLN A 286 -36.17 -14.54 -25.09
N LYS A 287 -35.63 -13.34 -25.32
CA LYS A 287 -35.71 -12.65 -26.63
C LYS A 287 -34.80 -13.28 -27.69
N GLU A 288 -33.62 -13.75 -27.32
CA GLU A 288 -32.73 -14.52 -28.20
C GLU A 288 -33.40 -15.82 -28.66
N ASN A 289 -34.03 -16.56 -27.73
CA ASN A 289 -34.80 -17.77 -28.06
C ASN A 289 -36.02 -17.47 -28.95
N GLU A 290 -36.71 -16.34 -28.74
CA GLU A 290 -37.81 -15.92 -29.60
C GLU A 290 -37.34 -15.56 -31.02
N ILE A 291 -36.22 -14.86 -31.16
CA ILE A 291 -35.60 -14.53 -32.44
C ILE A 291 -35.18 -15.81 -33.18
N GLU A 292 -34.55 -16.77 -32.50
CA GLU A 292 -34.14 -18.03 -33.13
C GLU A 292 -35.36 -18.88 -33.55
N ARG A 293 -36.44 -18.90 -32.75
CA ARG A 293 -37.72 -19.53 -33.14
C ARG A 293 -38.27 -18.93 -34.44
N LEU A 294 -38.36 -17.60 -34.52
CA LEU A 294 -38.85 -16.88 -35.71
C LEU A 294 -37.93 -17.08 -36.93
N LYS A 295 -36.62 -17.19 -36.72
CA LYS A 295 -35.62 -17.51 -37.75
C LYS A 295 -35.79 -18.93 -38.29
N ILE A 296 -36.08 -19.92 -37.44
CA ILE A 296 -36.41 -21.29 -37.85
C ILE A 296 -37.74 -21.32 -38.64
N GLU A 297 -38.78 -20.63 -38.15
CA GLU A 297 -40.08 -20.52 -38.83
C GLU A 297 -39.95 -19.88 -40.23
N LEU A 298 -39.19 -18.78 -40.33
CA LEU A 298 -38.90 -18.13 -41.60
C LEU A 298 -38.14 -19.06 -42.56
N GLN A 299 -37.14 -19.81 -42.09
CA GLN A 299 -36.45 -20.81 -42.91
C GLN A 299 -37.38 -21.93 -43.39
N GLN A 300 -38.31 -22.40 -42.56
CA GLN A 300 -39.33 -23.38 -42.96
C GLN A 300 -40.26 -22.79 -44.04
N ARG A 301 -40.70 -21.53 -43.87
CA ARG A 301 -41.54 -20.84 -44.86
C ARG A 301 -40.83 -20.63 -46.19
N VAL A 302 -39.55 -20.26 -46.18
CA VAL A 302 -38.70 -20.16 -47.39
C VAL A 302 -38.56 -21.51 -48.09
N LYS A 303 -38.29 -22.60 -47.35
CA LYS A 303 -38.22 -23.97 -47.91
C LYS A 303 -39.56 -24.39 -48.56
N SER A 304 -40.69 -24.12 -47.89
CA SER A 304 -42.03 -24.38 -48.41
C SER A 304 -42.28 -23.62 -49.73
N LEU A 305 -42.02 -22.31 -49.76
CA LEU A 305 -42.15 -21.50 -50.98
C LEU A 305 -41.22 -21.96 -52.11
N GLN A 306 -39.99 -22.37 -51.80
CA GLN A 306 -39.07 -22.96 -52.80
C GLN A 306 -39.61 -24.26 -53.40
N THR A 307 -40.26 -25.13 -52.61
CA THR A 307 -40.91 -26.33 -53.16
C THR A 307 -42.14 -26.00 -54.02
N GLU A 308 -42.91 -24.98 -53.65
CA GLU A 308 -44.06 -24.51 -54.44
C GLU A 308 -43.61 -23.91 -55.79
N VAL A 309 -42.56 -23.08 -55.79
CA VAL A 309 -41.97 -22.50 -57.00
C VAL A 309 -41.48 -23.60 -57.94
N ARG A 310 -40.70 -24.59 -57.45
CA ARG A 310 -40.27 -25.73 -58.27
C ARG A 310 -41.45 -26.51 -58.87
N SER A 311 -42.51 -26.76 -58.10
CA SER A 311 -43.73 -27.40 -58.61
C SER A 311 -44.43 -26.59 -59.71
N LYS A 312 -44.43 -25.25 -59.61
CA LYS A 312 -44.96 -24.37 -60.67
C LYS A 312 -44.06 -24.33 -61.90
N GLU A 313 -42.74 -24.28 -61.73
CA GLU A 313 -41.78 -24.39 -62.83
C GLU A 313 -41.94 -25.69 -63.61
N ASP A 314 -42.09 -26.83 -62.92
CA ASP A 314 -42.22 -28.13 -63.58
C ASP A 314 -43.57 -28.30 -64.31
N LYS A 315 -44.63 -27.65 -63.81
CA LYS A 315 -45.90 -27.49 -64.54
C LYS A 315 -45.74 -26.61 -65.78
N ILE A 316 -44.99 -25.52 -65.70
CA ILE A 316 -44.67 -24.67 -66.88
C ILE A 316 -43.83 -25.48 -67.89
N LYS A 317 -42.84 -26.27 -67.45
CA LYS A 317 -42.05 -27.17 -68.30
C LYS A 317 -42.91 -28.30 -68.91
N ALA A 318 -43.98 -28.74 -68.26
CA ALA A 318 -44.96 -29.65 -68.86
C ALA A 318 -45.77 -28.94 -69.95
N ASN A 319 -46.44 -27.84 -69.60
CA ASN A 319 -47.27 -27.05 -70.53
C ASN A 319 -46.48 -26.61 -71.78
N ASN A 320 -45.21 -26.22 -71.63
CA ASN A 320 -44.35 -25.85 -72.77
C ASN A 320 -44.02 -27.04 -73.68
N ARG A 321 -43.88 -28.27 -73.14
CA ARG A 321 -43.70 -29.47 -73.98
C ARG A 321 -44.96 -29.78 -74.78
N ASP A 322 -46.14 -29.60 -74.20
CA ASP A 322 -47.41 -29.80 -74.89
C ASP A 322 -47.74 -28.67 -75.88
N LEU A 323 -47.37 -27.43 -75.58
CA LEU A 323 -47.41 -26.32 -76.54
C LEU A 323 -46.51 -26.60 -77.75
N ASN A 324 -45.29 -27.10 -77.54
CA ASN A 324 -44.38 -27.46 -78.64
C ASN A 324 -44.93 -28.62 -79.49
N ARG A 325 -45.60 -29.60 -78.87
CA ARG A 325 -46.32 -30.68 -79.59
C ARG A 325 -47.47 -30.12 -80.45
N LEU A 326 -48.25 -29.19 -79.91
CA LEU A 326 -49.33 -28.52 -80.65
C LEU A 326 -48.79 -27.67 -81.80
N GLN A 327 -47.69 -26.93 -81.59
CA GLN A 327 -47.01 -26.18 -82.66
C GLN A 327 -46.51 -27.10 -83.78
N PHE A 328 -45.94 -28.27 -83.44
CA PHE A 328 -45.54 -29.27 -84.42
C PHE A 328 -46.74 -29.80 -85.21
N ARG A 329 -47.85 -30.16 -84.55
CA ARG A 329 -49.07 -30.63 -85.22
C ARG A 329 -49.72 -29.55 -86.10
N VAL A 330 -49.66 -28.28 -85.70
CA VAL A 330 -50.10 -27.15 -86.54
C VAL A 330 -49.19 -26.98 -87.77
N ALA A 331 -47.87 -27.13 -87.63
CA ALA A 331 -46.95 -27.09 -88.76
C ALA A 331 -47.18 -28.24 -89.75
N GLU A 332 -47.46 -29.44 -89.23
CA GLU A 332 -47.82 -30.65 -90.00
C GLU A 332 -49.12 -30.44 -90.79
N LEU A 333 -50.21 -30.00 -90.13
CA LEU A 333 -51.49 -29.67 -90.77
C LEU A 333 -51.34 -28.54 -91.81
N LEU A 334 -50.48 -27.55 -91.56
CA LEU A 334 -50.19 -26.49 -92.54
C LEU A 334 -49.42 -27.00 -93.76
N ASP A 335 -48.65 -28.10 -93.64
CA ASP A 335 -48.00 -28.75 -94.77
C ASP A 335 -48.95 -29.69 -95.53
N GLU A 336 -49.87 -30.37 -94.84
CA GLU A 336 -51.00 -31.08 -95.46
C GLU A 336 -51.87 -30.13 -96.29
N VAL A 337 -52.30 -28.99 -95.72
CA VAL A 337 -53.09 -27.97 -96.45
C VAL A 337 -52.31 -27.38 -97.64
N LYS A 338 -50.98 -27.24 -97.54
CA LYS A 338 -50.13 -26.85 -98.68
C LYS A 338 -50.06 -27.94 -99.76
N LYS A 339 -50.03 -29.23 -99.38
CA LYS A 339 -50.07 -30.36 -100.33
C LYS A 339 -51.41 -30.42 -101.06
N GLU A 340 -52.54 -30.31 -100.35
CA GLU A 340 -53.86 -30.25 -100.99
C GLU A 340 -54.02 -29.02 -101.88
N LYS A 341 -53.57 -27.84 -101.43
CA LYS A 341 -53.57 -26.65 -102.30
C LYS A 341 -52.70 -26.83 -103.55
N ARG A 342 -51.59 -27.58 -103.45
CA ARG A 342 -50.76 -27.95 -104.62
C ARG A 342 -51.48 -28.94 -105.54
N ARG A 343 -52.17 -29.95 -105.00
CA ARG A 343 -52.99 -30.91 -105.77
C ARG A 343 -54.09 -30.19 -106.54
N ALA A 344 -54.95 -29.46 -105.84
CA ALA A 344 -56.04 -28.68 -106.44
C ALA A 344 -55.54 -27.63 -107.46
N ASN A 345 -54.38 -27.01 -107.22
CA ASN A 345 -53.76 -26.13 -108.21
C ASN A 345 -53.22 -26.93 -109.42
N SER A 346 -52.62 -28.11 -109.24
CA SER A 346 -52.13 -28.93 -110.35
C SER A 346 -53.27 -29.53 -111.18
N GLU A 347 -54.40 -29.87 -110.56
CA GLU A 347 -55.64 -30.29 -111.23
C GLU A 347 -56.19 -29.13 -112.08
N ARG A 348 -56.36 -27.94 -111.48
CA ARG A 348 -56.78 -26.72 -112.22
C ARG A 348 -55.79 -26.29 -113.30
N SER A 349 -54.48 -26.51 -113.10
CA SER A 349 -53.47 -26.24 -114.13
C SER A 349 -53.50 -27.28 -115.25
N ALA A 350 -53.79 -28.55 -114.97
CA ALA A 350 -54.01 -29.56 -116.01
C ALA A 350 -55.29 -29.26 -116.82
N GLU A 351 -56.36 -28.87 -116.13
CA GLU A 351 -57.63 -28.41 -116.72
C GLU A 351 -57.45 -27.14 -117.58
N ALA A 352 -56.65 -26.17 -117.12
CA ALA A 352 -56.31 -24.98 -117.91
C ALA A 352 -55.34 -25.27 -119.07
N MET A 353 -54.39 -26.19 -118.91
CA MET A 353 -53.46 -26.59 -119.98
C MET A 353 -54.15 -27.42 -121.08
N ALA A 354 -55.37 -27.92 -120.85
CA ALA A 354 -56.21 -28.47 -121.91
C ALA A 354 -56.81 -27.39 -122.84
N LEU A 355 -56.71 -26.09 -122.50
CA LEU A 355 -57.38 -24.99 -123.19
C LEU A 355 -56.51 -23.74 -123.44
N GLN A 356 -55.23 -23.88 -123.82
CA GLN A 356 -54.51 -22.77 -124.47
C GLN A 356 -53.38 -23.17 -125.43
N PRO A 357 -53.32 -22.59 -126.66
CA PRO A 357 -52.23 -22.83 -127.59
C PRO A 357 -51.03 -21.87 -127.40
N TYR A 358 -49.87 -22.47 -127.18
CA TYR A 358 -48.54 -22.08 -127.68
C TYR A 358 -48.32 -20.61 -128.15
N ILE A 359 -47.83 -19.75 -127.24
CA ILE A 359 -47.08 -18.54 -127.60
C ILE A 359 -45.80 -18.51 -126.76
N ALA A 360 -44.66 -18.19 -127.39
CA ALA A 360 -43.37 -18.01 -126.72
C ALA A 360 -42.79 -16.65 -127.11
N GLN A 361 -42.15 -15.92 -126.18
CA GLN A 361 -40.90 -15.18 -126.40
C GLN A 361 -40.37 -14.36 -125.19
N GLN A 362 -39.04 -14.21 -125.16
CA GLN A 362 -38.23 -13.05 -124.71
C GLN A 362 -38.19 -12.59 -123.23
N ALA A 363 -36.99 -12.73 -122.65
CA ALA A 363 -36.12 -11.72 -122.00
C ALA A 363 -36.70 -10.66 -121.02
N GLY A 364 -36.04 -10.50 -119.86
CA GLY A 364 -36.19 -9.32 -119.00
C GLY A 364 -35.46 -9.37 -117.64
N ALA A 365 -34.53 -8.43 -117.45
CA ALA A 365 -34.00 -7.94 -116.16
C ALA A 365 -33.89 -6.39 -116.28
N PRO A 366 -33.63 -5.58 -115.23
CA PRO A 366 -33.38 -5.86 -113.81
C PRO A 366 -34.58 -5.27 -112.98
N PRO A 367 -34.56 -4.30 -112.01
CA PRO A 367 -33.50 -3.67 -111.20
C PRO A 367 -33.73 -3.55 -109.66
N SER A 368 -32.64 -3.17 -109.00
CA SER A 368 -32.45 -2.55 -107.66
C SER A 368 -33.62 -1.82 -106.96
N ALA A 369 -33.87 -2.19 -105.68
CA ALA A 369 -34.15 -1.32 -104.51
C ALA A 369 -34.25 -2.20 -103.22
N GLY A 370 -33.96 -1.75 -101.98
CA GLY A 370 -33.34 -0.51 -101.51
C GLY A 370 -33.84 -0.10 -100.09
N LYS A 371 -32.92 0.35 -99.20
CA LYS A 371 -33.17 0.83 -97.79
C LYS A 371 -33.54 -0.32 -96.81
N ALA A 372 -33.38 -0.24 -95.47
CA ALA A 372 -32.83 0.76 -94.54
C ALA A 372 -31.99 0.00 -93.46
N SER A 373 -30.84 0.47 -92.96
CA SER A 373 -30.61 1.55 -91.97
C SER A 373 -31.28 1.34 -90.60
N LEU A 374 -30.49 0.82 -89.64
CA LEU A 374 -30.60 0.81 -88.16
C LEU A 374 -29.50 -0.18 -87.70
N VAL A 375 -28.32 0.18 -87.20
CA VAL A 375 -27.96 1.21 -86.20
C VAL A 375 -28.67 1.01 -84.87
N TYR A 376 -28.22 -0.02 -84.14
CA TYR A 376 -28.18 -0.02 -82.68
C TYR A 376 -26.81 -0.52 -82.22
N PRO A 377 -25.94 0.34 -81.64
CA PRO A 377 -24.79 -0.15 -80.90
C PRO A 377 -25.30 -0.80 -79.60
N SER A 378 -24.97 -2.08 -79.37
CA SER A 378 -25.26 -2.75 -78.10
C SER A 378 -24.30 -2.28 -77.01
N SER A 379 -24.42 -1.02 -76.61
CA SER A 379 -23.82 -0.47 -75.40
C SER A 379 -24.50 -1.07 -74.15
N SER A 380 -23.92 -0.81 -72.97
CA SER A 380 -24.49 -1.17 -71.65
C SER A 380 -24.47 -2.68 -71.32
N GLY A 381 -23.43 -3.10 -70.58
CA GLY A 381 -23.39 -4.44 -69.98
C GLY A 381 -22.08 -4.74 -69.23
N ALA A 382 -20.93 -4.56 -69.88
CA ALA A 382 -19.63 -4.99 -69.37
C ALA A 382 -18.82 -3.93 -68.59
N HIS A 383 -19.40 -2.77 -68.26
CA HIS A 383 -18.65 -1.63 -67.68
C HIS A 383 -18.93 -1.34 -66.20
N LEU A 384 -19.70 -2.19 -65.52
CA LEU A 384 -20.05 -2.05 -64.09
C LEU A 384 -19.24 -2.95 -63.15
N ALA A 385 -18.28 -3.72 -63.67
CA ALA A 385 -17.38 -4.58 -62.90
C ALA A 385 -16.04 -3.90 -62.51
N LYS A 386 -15.84 -2.62 -62.84
CA LYS A 386 -14.54 -1.93 -62.71
C LYS A 386 -14.55 -0.66 -61.83
N LEU A 387 -15.63 -0.41 -61.08
CA LEU A 387 -15.77 0.72 -60.13
C LEU A 387 -15.90 0.31 -58.65
N TYR A 388 -16.04 -0.99 -58.35
CA TYR A 388 -16.06 -1.53 -56.97
C TYR A 388 -15.06 -2.67 -56.77
N GLY A 389 -14.03 -2.74 -57.62
CA GLY A 389 -13.10 -3.88 -57.72
C GLY A 389 -11.66 -3.61 -57.27
N SER A 390 -11.33 -2.46 -56.69
CA SER A 390 -9.98 -2.17 -56.19
C SER A 390 -9.92 -0.98 -55.22
N GLN A 391 -10.29 -1.20 -53.94
CA GLN A 391 -10.04 -0.20 -52.88
C GLN A 391 -9.62 -0.80 -51.52
N PHE A 392 -9.17 -2.06 -51.50
CA PHE A 392 -8.36 -2.63 -50.42
C PHE A 392 -6.89 -2.74 -50.83
N GLY A 393 -6.39 -1.72 -51.53
CA GLY A 393 -4.96 -1.57 -51.76
C GLY A 393 -4.25 -1.36 -50.42
N ILE A 394 -3.12 -2.04 -50.23
CA ILE A 394 -2.27 -1.92 -49.03
C ILE A 394 -1.42 -0.64 -49.17
N GLY A 395 -2.10 0.50 -49.35
CA GLY A 395 -1.50 1.81 -49.16
C GLY A 395 -1.37 2.08 -47.66
N HIS A 396 -0.33 2.83 -47.27
CA HIS A 396 -0.17 3.29 -45.90
C HIS A 396 -1.43 4.03 -45.46
N ARG A 397 -2.18 3.47 -44.51
CA ARG A 397 -3.21 4.21 -43.80
C ARG A 397 -2.49 5.24 -42.94
N GLN A 398 -2.43 6.47 -43.44
CA GLN A 398 -1.92 7.60 -42.69
C GLN A 398 -2.66 7.65 -41.35
N GLY A 399 -1.91 7.73 -40.26
CA GLY A 399 -2.49 7.71 -38.92
C GLY A 399 -3.39 8.93 -38.72
N PRO A 400 -4.36 8.91 -37.79
CA PRO A 400 -5.10 10.12 -37.43
C PRO A 400 -4.14 11.25 -37.00
N GLU A 401 -2.96 10.91 -36.48
CA GLU A 401 -1.84 11.81 -36.18
C GLU A 401 -1.29 12.63 -37.37
N GLU A 402 -1.50 12.20 -38.62
CA GLU A 402 -1.08 12.94 -39.82
C GLU A 402 -2.12 13.98 -40.28
N PHE A 403 -3.32 14.02 -39.70
CA PHE A 403 -4.40 14.91 -40.13
C PHE A 403 -4.45 16.21 -39.30
N PRO A 404 -4.39 17.40 -39.93
CA PRO A 404 -4.56 18.66 -39.20
C PRO A 404 -5.96 18.74 -38.57
N GLY A 405 -6.01 19.03 -37.27
CA GLY A 405 -7.25 19.06 -36.48
C GLY A 405 -7.62 17.74 -35.77
N ALA A 406 -6.80 16.70 -35.89
CA ALA A 406 -6.93 15.49 -35.09
C ALA A 406 -6.76 15.80 -33.59
N TRP A 407 -7.40 14.99 -32.72
CA TRP A 407 -7.46 15.30 -31.29
C TRP A 407 -7.26 14.07 -30.39
N THR A 408 -6.37 14.23 -29.42
CA THR A 408 -6.09 13.24 -28.38
C THR A 408 -7.25 13.16 -27.39
N CYS A 409 -7.75 11.96 -27.13
CA CYS A 409 -8.76 11.74 -26.09
C CYS A 409 -8.15 11.95 -24.69
N PRO A 410 -8.73 12.80 -23.82
CA PRO A 410 -8.18 13.04 -22.49
C PRO A 410 -8.32 11.83 -21.55
N ASP A 411 -9.28 10.93 -21.83
CA ASP A 411 -9.59 9.75 -21.02
C ASP A 411 -8.71 8.52 -21.33
N CYS A 412 -8.45 8.23 -22.61
CA CYS A 412 -7.71 7.02 -23.04
C CYS A 412 -6.48 7.30 -23.94
N THR A 413 -6.06 8.56 -24.07
CA THR A 413 -4.93 9.07 -24.87
C THR A 413 -4.91 8.71 -26.38
N TYR A 414 -5.96 8.07 -26.91
CA TYR A 414 -6.05 7.74 -28.33
C TYR A 414 -6.29 8.98 -29.20
N ILE A 415 -5.58 9.11 -30.31
CA ILE A 415 -5.72 10.22 -31.27
C ILE A 415 -6.87 9.89 -32.23
N ASN A 416 -7.88 10.74 -32.26
CA ASN A 416 -9.07 10.58 -33.09
C ASN A 416 -9.03 11.51 -34.31
N TYR A 417 -9.69 11.11 -35.40
CA TYR A 417 -9.82 11.92 -36.61
C TYR A 417 -10.56 13.25 -36.34
N PRO A 418 -10.30 14.32 -37.14
CA PRO A 418 -10.85 15.66 -36.89
C PRO A 418 -12.38 15.75 -36.85
N ASP A 419 -13.06 14.89 -37.62
CA ASP A 419 -14.52 14.80 -37.76
C ASP A 419 -15.19 14.08 -36.58
N ARG A 420 -14.43 13.34 -35.77
CA ARG A 420 -14.96 12.58 -34.63
C ARG A 420 -15.35 13.50 -33.48
N THR A 421 -16.62 13.43 -33.09
CA THR A 421 -17.17 14.05 -31.88
C THR A 421 -17.16 13.12 -30.66
N VAL A 422 -16.76 11.86 -30.85
CA VAL A 422 -16.70 10.79 -29.84
C VAL A 422 -15.43 9.99 -30.08
N CYS A 423 -14.75 9.55 -29.04
CA CYS A 423 -13.54 8.72 -29.18
C CYS A 423 -13.88 7.30 -29.63
N ASP A 424 -13.19 6.82 -30.67
CA ASP A 424 -13.40 5.48 -31.26
C ASP A 424 -12.95 4.31 -30.36
N ILE A 425 -12.24 4.59 -29.25
CA ILE A 425 -11.80 3.59 -28.27
C ILE A 425 -12.69 3.54 -27.01
N CYS A 426 -12.82 4.64 -26.27
CA CYS A 426 -13.52 4.66 -24.98
C CYS A 426 -14.93 5.27 -25.01
N GLY A 427 -15.36 5.88 -26.13
CA GLY A 427 -16.67 6.54 -26.21
C GLY A 427 -16.74 7.92 -25.53
N PHE A 428 -15.62 8.48 -25.05
CA PHE A 428 -15.56 9.84 -24.50
C PHE A 428 -16.01 10.85 -25.56
N LYS A 429 -17.00 11.70 -25.20
CA LYS A 429 -17.52 12.74 -26.11
C LYS A 429 -16.64 13.98 -26.05
N LYS A 430 -16.16 14.44 -27.20
CA LYS A 430 -15.48 15.72 -27.33
C LYS A 430 -16.49 16.82 -26.97
N LEU A 431 -16.30 17.46 -25.82
CA LEU A 431 -17.02 18.68 -25.50
C LEU A 431 -16.57 19.75 -26.50
N PHE A 432 -17.53 20.33 -27.21
CA PHE A 432 -17.26 21.49 -28.07
C PHE A 432 -17.14 22.72 -27.17
N GLU A 433 -15.95 22.99 -26.66
CA GLU A 433 -15.61 24.31 -26.16
C GLU A 433 -15.50 25.27 -27.36
N ASP A 434 -16.57 26.06 -27.52
CA ASP A 434 -16.78 27.21 -28.40
C ASP A 434 -15.91 27.32 -29.66
N GLN A 435 -16.48 26.83 -30.77
CA GLN A 435 -15.95 26.95 -32.12
C GLN A 435 -16.04 28.38 -32.70
N THR A 436 -16.14 29.40 -31.84
CA THR A 436 -16.19 30.84 -32.18
C THR A 436 -14.80 31.49 -32.25
N GLY A 437 -13.72 30.71 -32.15
CA GLY A 437 -12.33 31.16 -32.22
C GLY A 437 -11.79 31.51 -33.62
N PHE A 438 -12.63 31.76 -34.62
CA PHE A 438 -12.17 32.22 -35.94
C PHE A 438 -11.84 33.73 -35.89
N SER A 439 -10.60 34.06 -35.55
CA SER A 439 -10.05 35.41 -35.61
C SER A 439 -8.57 35.36 -36.00
N ASP A 440 -8.35 35.03 -37.27
CA ASP A 440 -7.04 35.11 -37.92
C ASP A 440 -6.68 36.58 -38.19
N ILE A 441 -6.08 37.22 -37.18
CA ILE A 441 -5.22 38.40 -37.35
C ILE A 441 -4.00 38.18 -36.46
N GLY A 442 -2.88 37.79 -37.07
CA GLY A 442 -1.61 37.65 -36.37
C GLY A 442 -0.96 39.01 -36.08
N GLU A 443 -0.38 39.16 -34.89
CA GLU A 443 0.53 40.27 -34.58
C GLU A 443 1.79 39.75 -33.88
N LEU A 444 2.95 40.19 -34.36
CA LEU A 444 4.24 39.87 -33.73
C LEU A 444 4.42 40.73 -32.49
N HIS A 445 4.76 40.12 -31.34
CA HIS A 445 5.86 40.56 -30.46
C HIS A 445 6.22 39.38 -29.53
N SER A 446 7.42 38.80 -29.59
CA SER A 446 8.73 39.35 -29.19
C SER A 446 8.85 39.73 -27.71
N ARG A 447 9.73 38.99 -27.01
CA ARG A 447 10.43 39.32 -25.74
C ARG A 447 9.56 39.35 -24.48
N GLY A 448 9.68 38.30 -23.68
CA GLY A 448 9.02 38.20 -22.38
C GLY A 448 9.73 38.95 -21.23
N SER A 449 9.19 38.80 -20.03
CA SER A 449 9.86 39.06 -18.76
C SER A 449 9.15 38.30 -17.64
N SER A 450 9.88 37.49 -16.88
CA SER A 450 9.56 37.31 -15.46
C SER A 450 9.97 38.60 -14.76
N PRO A 451 9.21 39.11 -13.77
CA PRO A 451 9.61 38.73 -12.41
C PRO A 451 8.48 38.66 -11.35
N SER A 452 8.78 37.91 -10.29
CA SER A 452 8.52 38.27 -8.88
C SER A 452 7.12 38.65 -8.36
N ARG A 453 6.60 37.73 -7.51
CA ARG A 453 6.41 37.93 -6.05
C ARG A 453 5.14 38.69 -5.60
N PHE A 454 4.80 38.42 -4.32
CA PHE A 454 3.60 38.86 -3.58
C PHE A 454 2.29 38.14 -4.00
N GLY A 455 1.34 37.90 -3.11
CA GLY A 455 1.28 38.23 -1.68
C GLY A 455 0.54 37.18 -0.83
N LEU A 456 0.80 37.18 0.48
CA LEU A 456 0.03 36.45 1.48
C LEU A 456 -1.33 37.13 1.70
N ASN A 457 -2.38 36.36 1.98
CA ASN A 457 -3.60 36.86 2.60
C ASN A 457 -4.02 35.90 3.72
N VAL A 458 -3.84 36.36 4.96
CA VAL A 458 -4.44 35.76 6.17
C VAL A 458 -5.39 36.82 6.71
N PRO A 459 -6.70 36.56 6.81
CA PRO A 459 -7.64 37.52 7.39
C PRO A 459 -7.55 37.46 8.91
N ASP A 460 -6.81 38.41 9.48
CA ASP A 460 -6.87 38.70 10.91
C ASP A 460 -8.20 39.40 11.21
N SER A 461 -8.92 38.97 12.25
CA SER A 461 -10.19 39.59 12.67
C SER A 461 -10.44 39.40 14.16
N PHE A 462 -9.92 40.36 14.93
CA PHE A 462 -10.39 40.62 16.29
C PHE A 462 -11.89 40.96 16.27
N ASN A 463 -12.58 40.64 17.35
CA ASN A 463 -13.71 41.43 17.80
C ASN A 463 -13.72 41.46 19.33
N GLU A 464 -14.20 42.57 19.89
CA GLU A 464 -13.99 42.91 21.29
C GLU A 464 -15.04 42.34 22.25
N VAL A 465 -14.59 42.19 23.51
CA VAL A 465 -15.30 42.49 24.77
C VAL A 465 -16.83 42.63 24.71
N GLU A 466 -17.51 41.80 25.51
CA GLU A 466 -18.57 42.30 26.39
C GLU A 466 -18.48 41.59 27.76
N VAL A 467 -18.96 42.24 28.83
CA VAL A 467 -18.82 41.80 30.23
C VAL A 467 -20.13 42.03 30.98
N ASP A 468 -20.60 41.00 31.67
CA ASP A 468 -21.59 41.00 32.76
C ASP A 468 -21.25 39.86 33.74
#